data_AF-A0A182TYN6-F1
#
_entry.id   AF-A0A182TYN6-F1
#
_cell.length_a   1.000
_cell.length_b   1.000
_cell.length_c   1.000
_cell.angle_alpha   90.00
_cell.angle_beta   90.00
_cell.angle_gamma   90.00
#
_symmetry.space_group_name_H-M   'P 1'
#
loop_
_entity.id
_entity.type
_entity.pdbx_description
1 polymer ?
#
loop_
_entity_poly.entity_id
_entity_poly.type
_entity_poly.pdbx_seq_one_letter_code
_entity_poly.pdbx_strand_id
1 'polypeptide(L)'
;MKLEEQTSTVMLPPDVLWDSFVHVLTHLLVEGFSNAKKCSAGGRALMQLDFTHFWSLLEIVSGGKHPEHRAYVEQYVKAYYLPKDLLEQWLLEPRGYSPKHLAGLVQCACSSDKKTRQRLLALVESVPSPAAGTPGAAANPATPAQQPAGDGAA
;
A
#
# COMPACT_ATOMS: atom_id res chain seq x y z
N MET A 1 35.88 -22.69 -16.43
CA MET A 1 34.64 -21.92 -16.62
C MET A 1 33.48 -22.90 -16.64
N LYS A 2 32.68 -22.97 -15.58
CA LYS A 2 31.40 -23.71 -15.53
C LYS A 2 30.51 -22.97 -14.55
N LEU A 3 30.04 -21.78 -14.95
CA LEU A 3 29.00 -21.04 -14.25
C LEU A 3 27.68 -21.04 -15.03
N GLU A 4 27.57 -21.82 -16.11
CA GLU A 4 26.49 -21.67 -17.08
C GLU A 4 25.29 -22.58 -16.84
N GLU A 5 25.24 -23.36 -15.76
CA GLU A 5 24.26 -24.46 -15.69
C GLU A 5 23.51 -24.56 -14.36
N GLN A 6 22.99 -23.44 -13.84
CA GLN A 6 21.86 -23.47 -12.91
C GLN A 6 20.93 -22.25 -13.10
N THR A 7 20.48 -21.98 -14.32
CA THR A 7 19.23 -21.22 -14.49
C THR A 7 18.09 -22.18 -14.22
N SER A 8 17.68 -22.32 -12.96
CA SER A 8 16.43 -22.99 -12.63
C SER A 8 15.31 -22.14 -13.24
N THR A 9 14.71 -22.62 -14.33
CA THR A 9 13.54 -21.98 -14.94
C THR A 9 12.37 -22.13 -13.98
N VAL A 10 12.23 -21.20 -13.04
CA VAL A 10 11.08 -21.16 -12.14
C VAL A 10 9.87 -20.74 -12.98
N MET A 11 9.02 -21.71 -13.32
CA MET A 11 7.74 -21.43 -13.95
C MET A 11 6.78 -20.89 -12.87
N LEU A 12 6.59 -19.58 -12.83
CA LEU A 12 5.59 -18.96 -11.98
C LEU A 12 4.20 -19.12 -12.62
N PRO A 13 3.15 -19.45 -11.84
CA PRO A 13 1.79 -19.45 -12.34
C PRO A 13 1.41 -18.06 -12.89
N PRO A 14 0.80 -17.96 -14.09
CA PRO A 14 0.40 -16.68 -14.67
C PRO A 14 -0.46 -15.82 -13.76
N ASP A 15 -1.35 -16.44 -12.96
CA ASP A 15 -2.23 -15.73 -12.03
C ASP A 15 -1.44 -14.99 -10.93
N VAL A 16 -0.36 -15.59 -10.43
CA VAL A 16 0.51 -14.98 -9.40
C VAL A 16 1.30 -13.81 -9.98
N LEU A 17 1.75 -13.95 -11.24
CA LEU A 17 2.43 -12.88 -11.97
C LEU A 17 1.49 -11.70 -12.21
N TRP A 18 0.27 -11.98 -12.69
CA TRP A 18 -0.74 -10.94 -12.92
C TRP A 18 -1.15 -10.25 -11.63
N ASP A 19 -1.42 -11.01 -10.56
CA ASP A 19 -1.78 -10.40 -9.29
C ASP A 19 -0.66 -9.49 -8.75
N SER A 20 0.59 -9.95 -8.82
CA SER A 20 1.75 -9.13 -8.42
C SER A 20 1.91 -7.88 -9.28
N PHE A 21 1.73 -8.02 -10.60
CA PHE A 21 1.79 -6.89 -11.54
C PHE A 21 0.69 -5.86 -11.25
N VAL A 22 -0.56 -6.32 -11.09
CA VAL A 22 -1.70 -5.46 -10.79
C VAL A 22 -1.55 -4.78 -9.43
N HIS A 23 -1.02 -5.50 -8.43
CA HIS A 23 -0.70 -4.93 -7.13
C HIS A 23 0.28 -3.75 -7.25
N VAL A 24 1.42 -3.93 -7.91
CA VAL A 24 2.42 -2.87 -8.11
C VAL A 24 1.82 -1.70 -8.91
N LEU A 25 1.09 -2.01 -9.98
CA LEU A 25 0.53 -1.01 -10.88
C LEU A 25 -0.51 -0.12 -10.20
N THR A 26 -1.40 -0.69 -9.39
CA THR A 26 -2.41 0.06 -8.64
C THR A 26 -1.79 0.97 -7.58
N HIS A 27 -0.72 0.52 -6.92
CA HIS A 27 0.05 1.37 -6.00
C HIS A 27 0.77 2.51 -6.73
N LEU A 28 1.31 2.25 -7.92
CA LEU A 28 1.94 3.28 -8.74
C LEU A 28 0.93 4.34 -9.22
N LEU A 29 -0.29 3.93 -9.57
CA LEU A 29 -1.36 4.86 -9.93
C LEU A 29 -1.74 5.78 -8.77
N VAL A 30 -1.93 5.23 -7.57
CA VAL A 30 -2.25 6.03 -6.37
C VAL A 30 -1.10 6.98 -6.01
N GLU A 31 0.15 6.51 -6.09
CA GLU A 31 1.33 7.38 -5.94
C GLU A 31 1.29 8.53 -6.95
N GLY A 32 1.01 8.24 -8.23
CA GLY A 32 0.86 9.24 -9.28
C GLY A 32 -0.24 10.26 -8.99
N PHE A 33 -1.43 9.81 -8.60
CA PHE A 33 -2.56 10.68 -8.25
C PHE A 33 -2.26 11.56 -7.04
N SER A 34 -1.58 11.01 -6.02
CA SER A 34 -1.20 11.77 -4.82
C SER A 34 -0.22 12.91 -5.09
N ASN A 35 0.62 12.78 -6.13
CA ASN A 35 1.59 13.79 -6.52
C ASN A 35 0.98 14.92 -7.38
N ALA A 36 -0.32 14.86 -7.69
CA ALA A 36 -1.01 15.91 -8.42
C ALA A 36 -1.05 17.22 -7.62
N LYS A 37 -0.54 18.32 -8.18
CA LYS A 37 -0.50 19.64 -7.50
C LYS A 37 -1.83 20.38 -7.51
N LYS A 38 -2.62 20.17 -8.56
CA LYS A 38 -3.94 20.77 -8.76
C LYS A 38 -4.87 19.68 -9.27
N CYS A 39 -5.99 19.52 -8.59
CA CYS A 39 -6.97 18.48 -8.92
C CYS A 39 -8.33 19.15 -9.09
N SER A 40 -8.63 19.64 -10.30
CA SER A 40 -9.92 20.27 -10.62
C SER A 40 -11.03 19.22 -10.70
N ALA A 41 -12.29 19.63 -10.61
CA ALA A 41 -13.42 18.70 -10.75
C ALA A 41 -13.38 17.94 -12.09
N GLY A 42 -13.08 18.64 -13.19
CA GLY A 42 -12.91 18.01 -14.51
C GLY A 42 -11.70 17.08 -14.57
N GLY A 43 -10.56 17.46 -13.98
CA GLY A 43 -9.38 16.61 -13.92
C GLY A 43 -9.62 15.30 -13.16
N ARG A 44 -10.37 15.34 -12.06
CA ARG A 44 -10.75 14.15 -11.29
C ARG A 44 -11.72 13.24 -12.05
N ALA A 45 -12.67 13.82 -12.79
CA ALA A 45 -13.56 13.04 -13.65
C ALA A 45 -12.76 12.30 -14.72
N LEU A 46 -11.73 12.93 -15.30
CA LEU A 46 -10.80 12.28 -16.23
C LEU A 46 -9.98 11.19 -15.54
N MET A 47 -9.43 11.41 -14.34
CA MET A 47 -8.72 10.37 -13.57
C MET A 47 -9.59 9.11 -13.38
N GLN A 48 -10.87 9.29 -13.05
CA GLN A 48 -11.81 8.18 -12.88
C GLN A 48 -12.11 7.48 -14.21
N LEU A 49 -12.31 8.24 -15.29
CA LEU A 49 -12.55 7.70 -16.64
C LEU A 49 -11.34 6.90 -17.13
N ASP A 50 -10.15 7.50 -17.06
CA ASP A 50 -8.90 6.89 -17.48
C ASP A 50 -8.67 5.58 -16.73
N PHE A 51 -8.85 5.58 -15.41
CA PHE A 51 -8.73 4.36 -14.62
C PHE A 51 -9.78 3.30 -15.02
N THR A 52 -11.04 3.70 -15.24
CA THR A 52 -12.10 2.78 -15.66
C THR A 52 -11.77 2.12 -16.99
N HIS A 53 -11.29 2.90 -17.96
CA HIS A 53 -10.92 2.39 -19.28
C HIS A 53 -9.68 1.50 -19.22
N PHE A 54 -8.64 1.96 -18.52
CA PHE A 54 -7.42 1.21 -18.26
C PHE A 54 -7.74 -0.15 -17.60
N TRP A 55 -8.58 -0.15 -16.58
CA TRP A 55 -8.96 -1.36 -15.85
C TRP A 55 -9.69 -2.38 -16.73
N SER A 56 -10.59 -1.91 -17.59
CA SER A 56 -11.28 -2.78 -18.55
C SER A 56 -10.31 -3.47 -19.50
N LEU A 57 -9.29 -2.77 -19.98
CA LEU A 57 -8.25 -3.37 -20.84
C LEU A 57 -7.37 -4.34 -20.06
N LEU A 58 -7.03 -4.00 -18.82
CA LEU A 58 -6.24 -4.85 -17.94
C LEU A 58 -6.94 -6.20 -17.69
N GLU A 59 -8.24 -6.21 -17.40
CA GLU A 59 -9.01 -7.45 -17.20
C GLU A 59 -9.04 -8.33 -18.47
N ILE A 60 -9.10 -7.72 -19.66
CA ILE A 60 -9.05 -8.45 -20.93
C ILE A 60 -7.67 -9.09 -21.13
N VAL A 61 -6.59 -8.36 -20.86
CA VAL A 61 -5.22 -8.81 -21.09
C VAL A 61 -4.76 -9.83 -20.03
N SER A 62 -5.14 -9.64 -18.77
CA SER A 62 -4.77 -10.56 -17.69
C SER A 62 -5.60 -11.85 -17.70
N GLY A 63 -6.82 -11.80 -18.26
CA GLY A 63 -7.77 -12.92 -18.22
C GLY A 63 -8.35 -13.19 -16.83
N GLY A 64 -8.10 -12.30 -15.86
CA GLY A 64 -8.46 -12.45 -14.45
C GLY A 64 -9.04 -11.17 -13.84
N LYS A 65 -9.79 -11.32 -12.76
CA LYS A 65 -10.35 -10.20 -11.99
C LYS A 65 -9.55 -9.96 -10.74
N HIS A 66 -9.28 -8.69 -10.44
CA HIS A 66 -8.54 -8.25 -9.26
C HIS A 66 -9.33 -7.20 -8.46
N PRO A 67 -10.45 -7.59 -7.83
CA PRO A 67 -11.41 -6.63 -7.24
C PRO A 67 -10.80 -5.79 -6.11
N GLU A 68 -9.93 -6.35 -5.28
CA GLU A 68 -9.28 -5.63 -4.17
C GLU A 68 -8.36 -4.52 -4.70
N HIS A 69 -7.51 -4.84 -5.68
CA HIS A 69 -6.60 -3.87 -6.31
C HIS A 69 -7.39 -2.76 -7.04
N ARG A 70 -8.51 -3.12 -7.67
CA ARG A 70 -9.43 -2.14 -8.27
C ARG A 70 -9.99 -1.18 -7.22
N ALA A 71 -10.53 -1.74 -6.15
CA ALA A 71 -11.18 -0.99 -5.08
C ALA A 71 -10.18 -0.03 -4.41
N TYR A 72 -8.91 -0.45 -4.25
CA TYR A 72 -7.84 0.39 -3.71
C TYR A 72 -7.67 1.70 -4.49
N VAL A 73 -7.68 1.67 -5.83
CA VAL A 73 -7.55 2.90 -6.63
C VAL A 73 -8.87 3.68 -6.66
N GLU A 74 -10.01 2.99 -6.86
CA GLU A 74 -11.30 3.66 -6.96
C GLU A 74 -11.67 4.41 -5.68
N GLN A 75 -11.41 3.83 -4.52
CA GLN A 75 -11.69 4.47 -3.23
C GLN A 75 -10.84 5.72 -3.05
N TYR A 76 -9.57 5.69 -3.46
CA TYR A 76 -8.69 6.86 -3.42
C TYR A 76 -9.23 8.00 -4.29
N VAL A 77 -9.62 7.70 -5.54
CA VAL A 77 -10.19 8.71 -6.45
C VAL A 77 -11.53 9.26 -5.93
N LYS A 78 -12.38 8.39 -5.37
CA LYS A 78 -13.67 8.78 -4.77
C LYS A 78 -13.48 9.67 -3.53
N ALA A 79 -12.38 9.52 -2.78
CA ALA A 79 -12.12 10.31 -1.58
C ALA A 79 -12.02 11.83 -1.86
N TYR A 80 -11.62 12.24 -3.06
CA TYR A 80 -11.60 13.65 -3.45
C TYR A 80 -12.98 14.32 -3.51
N TYR A 81 -14.06 13.52 -3.50
CA TYR A 81 -15.44 14.00 -3.57
C TYR A 81 -16.14 13.98 -2.21
N LEU A 82 -15.45 13.51 -1.16
CA LEU A 82 -16.02 13.48 0.17
C LEU A 82 -16.17 14.92 0.73
N PRO A 83 -17.29 15.21 1.41
CA PRO A 83 -17.37 16.41 2.24
C PRO A 83 -16.36 16.33 3.38
N LYS A 84 -15.97 17.48 3.92
CA LYS A 84 -14.87 17.61 4.90
C LYS A 84 -15.02 16.70 6.12
N ASP A 85 -16.24 16.59 6.65
CA ASP A 85 -16.51 15.77 7.84
C ASP A 85 -16.33 14.27 7.56
N LEU A 86 -16.76 13.81 6.38
CA LEU A 86 -16.57 12.42 5.95
C LEU A 86 -15.12 12.15 5.53
N LEU A 87 -14.43 13.14 4.96
CA LEU A 87 -13.01 13.02 4.63
C LEU A 87 -12.18 12.79 5.89
N GLU A 88 -12.47 13.50 6.97
CA GLU A 88 -11.79 13.30 8.25
C GLU A 88 -11.95 11.88 8.78
N GLN A 89 -13.17 11.36 8.80
CA GLN A 89 -13.43 9.96 9.18
C GLN A 89 -12.72 8.98 8.25
N TRP A 90 -12.75 9.25 6.95
CA TRP A 90 -12.09 8.41 5.94
C TRP A 90 -10.57 8.34 6.11
N LEU A 91 -9.93 9.42 6.56
CA LEU A 91 -8.49 9.46 6.83
C LEU A 91 -8.09 8.62 8.06
N LEU A 92 -9.01 8.38 8.99
CA LEU A 92 -8.74 7.65 10.23
C LEU A 92 -8.78 6.12 10.05
N GLU A 93 -9.51 5.61 9.06
CA GLU A 93 -9.64 4.16 8.90
C GLU A 93 -8.46 3.60 8.07
N PRO A 94 -7.88 2.45 8.48
CA PRO A 94 -6.75 1.85 7.80
C PRO A 94 -7.16 1.30 6.42
N ARG A 95 -6.54 1.83 5.36
CA ARG A 95 -6.84 1.49 3.96
C ARG A 95 -5.63 1.10 3.11
N GLY A 96 -4.46 0.97 3.75
CA GLY A 96 -3.20 0.63 3.07
C GLY A 96 -2.49 1.81 2.37
N TYR A 97 -3.03 3.03 2.44
CA TYR A 97 -2.37 4.22 1.91
C TYR A 97 -1.23 4.70 2.80
N SER A 98 -0.17 5.20 2.18
CA SER A 98 0.93 5.84 2.92
C SER A 98 0.49 7.23 3.44
N PRO A 99 1.13 7.76 4.50
CA PRO A 99 0.89 9.14 4.95
C PRO A 99 1.11 10.17 3.83
N LYS A 100 2.05 9.90 2.91
CA LYS A 100 2.30 10.75 1.73
C LYS A 100 1.10 10.78 0.79
N HIS A 101 0.47 9.63 0.54
CA HIS A 101 -0.73 9.55 -0.29
C HIS A 101 -1.86 10.38 0.33
N LEU A 102 -2.11 10.18 1.62
CA LEU A 102 -3.15 10.89 2.36
C LEU A 102 -2.92 12.40 2.40
N ALA A 103 -1.66 12.84 2.61
CA ALA A 103 -1.30 14.25 2.56
C ALA A 103 -1.56 14.89 1.18
N GLY A 104 -1.22 14.17 0.10
CA GLY A 104 -1.49 14.61 -1.28
C GLY A 104 -2.99 14.79 -1.57
N LEU A 105 -3.81 13.85 -1.09
CA LEU A 105 -5.27 13.94 -1.14
C LEU A 105 -5.78 15.19 -0.41
N VAL A 106 -5.38 15.38 0.85
CA VAL A 106 -5.80 16.53 1.68
C VAL A 106 -5.40 17.86 1.05
N GLN A 107 -4.19 17.94 0.51
CA GLN A 107 -3.67 19.15 -0.14
C GLN A 107 -4.57 19.63 -1.29
N CYS A 108 -5.09 18.69 -2.07
CA CYS A 108 -5.97 18.96 -3.20
C CYS A 108 -7.43 19.19 -2.76
N ALA A 109 -7.99 18.28 -1.97
CA ALA A 109 -9.39 18.29 -1.54
C ALA A 109 -9.72 19.54 -0.70
N CYS A 110 -8.78 19.99 0.13
CA CYS A 110 -8.94 21.18 0.97
C CYS A 110 -8.18 22.41 0.44
N SER A 111 -7.91 22.48 -0.88
CA SER A 111 -7.12 23.56 -1.48
C SER A 111 -7.69 24.97 -1.21
N SER A 112 -9.01 25.11 -1.10
CA SER A 112 -9.73 26.35 -0.81
C SER A 112 -9.86 26.70 0.67
N ASP A 113 -9.60 25.76 1.59
CA ASP A 113 -9.76 25.96 3.05
C ASP A 113 -8.46 25.63 3.79
N LYS A 114 -7.66 26.67 4.02
CA LYS A 114 -6.35 26.55 4.68
C LYS A 114 -6.44 26.00 6.10
N LYS A 115 -7.47 26.36 6.86
CA LYS A 115 -7.62 25.96 8.28
C LYS A 115 -7.93 24.47 8.37
N THR A 116 -8.91 24.01 7.60
CA THR A 116 -9.25 22.58 7.54
C THR A 116 -8.07 21.77 7.02
N ARG A 117 -7.39 22.25 5.97
CA ARG A 117 -6.21 21.58 5.40
C ARG A 117 -5.11 21.36 6.44
N GLN A 118 -4.75 22.39 7.20
CA GLN A 118 -3.71 22.27 8.24
C GLN A 118 -4.10 21.27 9.33
N ARG A 119 -5.36 21.29 9.78
CA ARG A 119 -5.88 20.33 10.76
C ARG A 119 -5.78 18.88 10.25
N LEU A 120 -6.24 18.63 9.03
CA LEU A 120 -6.24 17.29 8.45
C LEU A 120 -4.84 16.79 8.10
N LEU A 121 -3.90 17.67 7.74
CA LEU A 121 -2.49 17.28 7.54
C LEU A 121 -1.86 16.82 8.87
N ALA A 122 -2.07 17.57 9.95
CA ALA A 122 -1.61 17.16 11.28
C ALA A 122 -2.24 15.82 11.72
N LEU A 123 -3.52 15.60 11.37
CA LEU A 123 -4.19 14.32 11.60
C LEU A 123 -3.46 13.16 10.90
N VAL A 124 -3.16 13.30 9.61
CA VAL A 124 -2.45 12.28 8.82
C VAL A 124 -1.07 11.95 9.40
N GLU A 125 -0.35 12.94 9.91
CA GLU A 125 0.96 12.74 10.54
C GLU A 125 0.86 12.01 11.89
N SER A 126 -0.26 12.18 12.60
CA SER A 126 -0.50 11.54 13.90
C SER A 126 -0.99 10.10 13.81
N VAL A 127 -1.48 9.65 12.64
CA VAL A 127 -1.86 8.25 12.43
C VAL A 127 -0.59 7.40 12.41
N PRO A 128 -0.37 6.51 13.39
CA PRO A 128 0.83 5.71 13.44
C PRO A 128 0.90 4.81 12.20
N SER A 129 1.99 4.96 11.43
CA SER A 129 2.26 4.04 10.32
C SER A 129 2.40 2.62 10.87
N PRO A 130 1.71 1.61 10.31
CA PRO A 130 1.80 0.23 10.79
C PRO A 130 3.21 -0.39 10.67
N ALA A 131 4.19 0.33 10.10
CA ALA A 131 5.57 -0.11 9.98
C ALA A 131 6.48 0.25 11.19
N ALA A 132 6.02 1.05 12.16
CA ALA A 132 6.87 1.57 13.24
C ALA A 132 6.76 0.79 14.57
N GLY A 133 6.64 -0.54 14.51
CA GLY A 133 6.33 -1.38 15.67
C GLY A 133 7.11 -2.70 15.77
N THR A 134 8.44 -2.71 15.62
CA THR A 134 9.32 -3.66 16.36
C THR A 134 10.80 -3.27 16.28
N PRO A 135 11.41 -2.78 17.36
CA PRO A 135 12.85 -2.91 17.60
C PRO A 135 13.10 -4.09 18.55
N GLY A 136 13.82 -5.11 18.07
CA GLY A 136 14.73 -5.94 18.87
C GLY A 136 14.13 -6.89 19.92
N ALA A 137 14.04 -8.18 19.55
CA ALA A 137 14.27 -9.27 20.50
C ALA A 137 15.00 -10.42 19.77
N ALA A 138 16.28 -10.19 19.47
CA ALA A 138 17.20 -11.27 19.19
C ALA A 138 17.47 -12.01 20.51
N ALA A 139 16.62 -12.99 20.84
CA ALA A 139 16.89 -13.96 21.89
C ALA A 139 17.48 -15.22 21.24
N ASN A 140 18.82 -15.29 21.21
CA ASN A 140 19.54 -16.54 20.95
C ASN A 140 19.12 -17.59 22.00
N PRO A 141 18.79 -18.84 21.63
CA PRO A 141 18.82 -19.93 22.58
C PRO A 141 20.27 -20.37 22.76
N ALA A 142 20.87 -19.99 23.88
CA ALA A 142 22.09 -20.61 24.37
C ALA A 142 21.78 -22.05 24.79
N THR A 143 22.39 -23.01 24.10
CA THR A 143 22.41 -24.43 24.44
C THR A 143 23.02 -24.65 25.84
N PRO A 144 22.36 -25.35 26.77
CA PRO A 144 23.01 -25.80 27.99
C PRO A 144 23.83 -27.06 27.67
N ALA A 145 25.14 -26.98 27.92
CA ALA A 145 26.04 -28.11 27.99
C ALA A 145 25.59 -29.05 29.13
N GLN A 146 25.42 -30.34 28.82
CA GLN A 146 25.13 -31.38 29.78
C GLN A 146 26.42 -32.13 30.11
N GLN A 147 26.97 -31.90 31.30
CA GLN A 147 27.99 -32.76 31.93
C GLN A 147 27.28 -33.87 32.72
N PRO A 148 27.70 -35.14 32.64
CA PRO A 148 27.30 -36.14 33.62
C PRO A 148 28.24 -36.07 34.84
N ALA A 149 27.67 -35.75 35.99
CA ALA A 149 28.28 -36.00 37.28
C ALA A 149 28.20 -37.51 37.56
N GLY A 150 29.34 -38.13 37.82
CA GLY A 150 29.39 -39.43 38.47
C GLY A 150 29.19 -39.25 39.97
N ASP A 151 28.45 -40.18 40.57
CA ASP A 151 28.57 -40.51 41.98
C ASP A 151 28.28 -42.00 42.14
N GLY A 152 29.28 -42.72 42.61
CA GLY A 152 29.13 -44.07 43.13
C GLY A 152 28.95 -44.02 44.64
N ALA A 153 28.02 -44.80 45.17
CA ALA A 153 28.05 -45.32 46.53
C ALA A 153 26.97 -46.40 46.71
N ALA A 154 27.38 -47.66 46.61
CA ALA A 154 27.05 -48.76 47.52
C ALA A 154 27.77 -50.03 47.05
#